data_AF-A0A518C510-F1
#
_entry.id   AF-A0A518C510-F1
#
_cell.length_a   1.000
_cell.length_b   1.000
_cell.length_c   1.000
_cell.angle_alpha   90.00
_cell.angle_beta   90.00
_cell.angle_gamma   90.00
#
_symmetry.space_group_name_H-M   'P 1'
#
loop_
_entity.id
_entity.type
_entity.pdbx_description
1 polymer ?
#
loop_
_entity_poly.entity_id
_entity_poly.type
_entity_poly.pdbx_seq_one_letter_code
_entity_poly.pdbx_strand_id
1 'polypeptide(L)'
;MSSAICEECGERFYPLKTKQADMIRRCAKGKWTELGIRCPRCHEYTMINPSAVVAGKDGTVVSKPQYRCPVSACDGFVDYIESRKKEDPFWGCGECGSIWYEKENLFKEIESIIKKFPYRKKCYRKSKGEWLPTALDKIPDDYEERVLDEPDDDSDEYVRG
;
A
#
# COMPACT_ATOMS: atom_id res chain seq x y z
N MET A 1 1.63 28.99 2.89
CA MET A 1 0.62 28.19 3.62
C MET A 1 0.84 26.73 3.27
N SER A 2 0.83 25.82 4.24
CA SER A 2 0.95 24.38 3.95
C SER A 2 -0.32 23.84 3.30
N SER A 3 -0.15 23.04 2.25
CA SER A 3 -1.23 22.39 1.52
C SER A 3 -1.02 20.88 1.45
N ALA A 4 -2.09 20.16 1.12
CA ALA A 4 -2.03 18.77 0.68
C ALA A 4 -3.00 18.60 -0.50
N ILE A 5 -2.74 17.60 -1.33
CA ILE A 5 -3.65 17.16 -2.40
C ILE A 5 -4.30 15.85 -1.96
N CYS A 6 -5.62 15.75 -2.10
CA CYS A 6 -6.32 14.50 -1.86
C CYS A 6 -6.06 13.53 -3.03
N GLU A 7 -5.59 12.32 -2.72
CA GLU A 7 -5.32 11.26 -3.72
C GLU A 7 -6.59 10.83 -4.46
N GLU A 8 -7.74 10.82 -3.78
CA GLU A 8 -9.02 10.37 -4.38
C GLU A 8 -9.68 11.38 -5.32
N CYS A 9 -9.73 12.66 -4.94
CA CYS A 9 -10.47 13.67 -5.71
C CYS A 9 -9.58 14.76 -6.34
N GLY A 10 -8.27 14.72 -6.12
CA GLY A 10 -7.31 15.71 -6.61
C GLY A 10 -7.42 17.09 -5.98
N GLU A 11 -8.31 17.29 -5.01
CA GLU A 11 -8.55 18.60 -4.39
C GLU A 11 -7.34 19.04 -3.57
N ARG A 12 -6.88 20.28 -3.79
CA ARG A 12 -5.92 20.93 -2.91
C ARG A 12 -6.63 21.53 -1.70
N PHE A 13 -6.19 21.16 -0.50
CA PHE A 13 -6.74 21.70 0.74
C PHE A 13 -5.64 22.10 1.73
N TYR A 14 -6.03 22.76 2.82
CA TYR A 14 -5.13 23.28 3.86
C TYR A 14 -5.37 22.51 5.16
N PRO A 15 -4.59 21.45 5.45
CA PRO A 15 -4.90 20.53 6.56
C PRO A 15 -5.05 21.22 7.93
N LEU A 16 -4.25 22.27 8.20
CA LEU A 16 -4.31 23.03 9.45
C LEU A 16 -5.53 23.97 9.57
N LYS A 17 -6.33 24.13 8.52
CA LYS A 17 -7.62 24.85 8.56
C LYS A 17 -8.82 23.91 8.74
N THR A 18 -8.59 22.61 8.91
CA THR A 18 -9.65 21.62 9.13
C THR A 18 -9.83 21.32 10.63
N LYS A 19 -10.92 20.63 10.98
CA LYS A 19 -11.16 20.13 12.35
C LYS A 19 -10.09 19.13 12.85
N GLN A 20 -9.21 18.64 11.96
CA GLN A 20 -8.17 17.66 12.28
C GLN A 20 -6.83 18.30 12.68
N ALA A 21 -6.74 19.64 12.71
CA ALA A 21 -5.49 20.37 12.95
C ALA A 21 -4.75 19.94 14.24
N ASP A 22 -5.47 19.68 15.32
CA ASP A 22 -4.85 19.28 16.59
C ASP A 22 -4.25 17.88 16.55
N MET A 23 -4.91 16.94 15.86
CA MET A 23 -4.36 15.61 15.61
C MET A 23 -3.07 15.70 14.79
N ILE A 24 -3.07 16.51 13.72
CA ILE A 24 -1.90 16.73 12.87
C ILE A 24 -0.72 17.26 13.69
N ARG A 25 -0.94 18.26 14.55
CA ARG A 25 0.11 18.80 15.44
C ARG A 25 0.66 17.76 16.41
N ARG A 26 -0.20 16.92 16.98
CA ARG A 26 0.21 15.83 17.90
C ARG A 26 1.09 14.80 17.19
N CYS A 27 0.66 14.34 16.01
CA CYS A 27 1.42 13.38 15.21
C CYS A 27 2.76 13.96 14.73
N ALA A 28 2.80 15.24 14.33
CA ALA A 28 4.04 15.95 14.00
C ALA A 28 5.01 15.99 15.19
N LYS A 29 4.52 16.29 16.40
CA LYS A 29 5.34 16.26 17.63
C LYS A 29 5.87 14.85 17.92
N GLY A 30 5.07 13.83 17.61
CA GLY A 30 5.47 12.42 17.66
C GLY A 30 6.43 11.98 16.54
N LYS A 31 6.81 12.88 15.62
CA LYS A 31 7.65 12.61 14.44
C LYS A 31 7.07 11.58 13.48
N TRP A 32 5.75 11.51 13.38
CA TRP A 32 5.09 10.64 12.39
C TRP A 32 5.37 11.18 10.99
N THR A 33 5.67 10.28 10.06
CA THR A 33 5.97 10.62 8.66
C THR A 33 4.74 10.50 7.76
N GLU A 34 3.74 9.77 8.21
CA GLU A 34 2.52 9.45 7.47
C GLU A 34 1.32 9.48 8.44
N LEU A 35 0.22 10.12 8.05
CA LEU A 35 -1.01 10.23 8.80
C LEU A 35 -2.19 10.29 7.83
N GLY A 36 -3.11 9.34 7.95
CA GLY A 36 -4.39 9.38 7.24
C GLY A 36 -5.29 10.47 7.80
N ILE A 37 -5.70 11.42 6.95
CA ILE A 37 -6.67 12.45 7.30
C ILE A 37 -7.83 12.46 6.32
N ARG A 38 -9.00 12.88 6.81
CA ARG A 38 -10.20 13.00 5.99
C ARG A 38 -10.15 14.24 5.10
N CYS A 39 -10.35 14.09 3.81
CA CYS A 39 -10.50 15.17 2.86
C CYS A 39 -11.76 16.00 3.19
N PRO A 40 -11.69 17.34 3.23
CA PRO A 40 -12.87 18.18 3.49
C PRO A 40 -13.89 18.20 2.35
N ARG A 41 -13.51 17.76 1.13
CA ARG A 41 -14.36 17.76 -0.07
C ARG A 41 -15.06 16.42 -0.30
N CYS A 42 -14.31 15.34 -0.53
CA CYS A 42 -14.87 14.02 -0.82
C CYS A 42 -15.06 13.14 0.41
N HIS A 43 -14.54 13.55 1.58
CA HIS A 43 -14.60 12.78 2.83
C HIS A 43 -13.87 11.44 2.85
N GLU A 44 -13.13 11.11 1.79
CA GLU A 44 -12.19 9.99 1.79
C GLU A 44 -10.90 10.32 2.53
N TYR A 45 -10.16 9.26 2.90
CA TYR A 45 -8.87 9.40 3.54
C TYR A 45 -7.78 9.68 2.52
N THR A 46 -6.79 10.47 2.92
CA THR A 46 -5.56 10.67 2.15
C THR A 46 -4.39 10.79 3.12
N MET A 47 -3.23 10.34 2.69
CA MET A 47 -2.03 10.34 3.52
C MET A 47 -1.33 11.69 3.46
N ILE A 48 -0.95 12.21 4.62
CA ILE A 48 -0.10 13.40 4.72
C ILE A 48 1.10 13.17 5.62
N ASN A 49 2.15 13.98 5.41
CA ASN A 49 3.26 14.09 6.34
C ASN A 49 2.96 15.22 7.33
N PRO A 50 2.58 14.91 8.58
CA PRO A 50 2.16 15.93 9.54
C PRO A 50 3.30 16.88 9.90
N SER A 51 4.55 16.41 9.90
CA SER A 51 5.73 17.23 10.16
C SER A 51 5.98 18.26 9.05
N ALA A 52 5.80 17.86 7.79
CA ALA A 52 5.89 18.77 6.65
C ALA A 52 4.79 19.84 6.68
N VAL A 53 3.56 19.43 6.99
CA VAL A 53 2.40 20.34 7.11
C VAL A 53 2.65 21.41 8.20
N VAL A 54 3.12 21.01 9.39
CA VAL A 54 3.41 21.94 10.49
C VAL A 54 4.59 22.85 10.17
N ALA A 55 5.58 22.37 9.41
CA ALA A 55 6.70 23.16 8.92
C ALA A 55 6.32 24.13 7.77
N GLY A 56 5.03 24.21 7.40
CA GLY A 56 4.55 25.10 6.34
C GLY A 56 4.85 24.62 4.92
N LYS A 57 5.28 23.37 4.74
CA LYS A 57 5.59 22.75 3.45
C LYS A 57 4.36 22.02 2.88
N ASP A 58 4.48 21.55 1.64
CA ASP A 58 3.50 20.63 1.09
C ASP A 58 3.55 19.31 1.87
N GLY A 59 2.38 18.87 2.32
CA GLY A 59 2.21 17.73 3.18
C GLY A 59 1.78 16.47 2.44
N THR A 60 1.58 16.53 1.12
CA THR A 60 1.08 15.39 0.34
C THR A 60 2.07 14.24 0.49
N VAL A 61 1.58 13.09 0.98
CA VAL A 61 2.31 11.83 0.88
C VAL A 61 1.69 11.12 -0.29
N VAL A 62 2.51 10.85 -1.31
CA VAL A 62 2.12 9.91 -2.36
C VAL A 62 2.32 8.53 -1.77
N SER A 63 1.22 7.78 -1.65
CA SER A 63 1.23 6.35 -1.31
C SER A 63 2.35 5.65 -2.09
N LYS A 64 3.23 4.96 -1.36
CA LYS A 64 4.26 4.15 -2.02
C LYS A 64 3.55 2.99 -2.72
N PRO A 65 3.97 2.61 -3.94
CA PRO A 65 3.46 1.41 -4.57
C PRO A 65 3.63 0.20 -3.63
N GLN A 66 2.55 -0.53 -3.38
CA GLN A 66 2.52 -1.75 -2.56
C GLN A 66 2.42 -2.98 -3.45
N TYR A 67 2.96 -4.11 -2.99
CA TYR A 67 2.83 -5.36 -3.73
C TYR A 67 1.37 -5.82 -3.67
N ARG A 68 0.78 -6.18 -4.81
CA ARG A 68 -0.44 -7.00 -4.80
C ARG A 68 -0.08 -8.42 -4.36
N CYS A 69 -0.99 -9.08 -3.66
CA CYS A 69 -0.82 -10.46 -3.24
C CYS A 69 -0.70 -11.40 -4.44
N PRO A 70 0.31 -12.30 -4.47
CA PRO A 70 0.44 -13.27 -5.55
C PRO A 70 -0.40 -14.54 -5.34
N VAL A 71 -1.25 -14.59 -4.30
CA VAL A 71 -2.13 -15.72 -4.03
C VAL A 71 -3.37 -15.65 -4.93
N SER A 72 -3.75 -16.81 -5.49
CA SER A 72 -4.94 -16.97 -6.32
C SER A 72 -6.19 -16.49 -5.57
N ALA A 73 -7.12 -15.82 -6.24
CA ALA A 73 -8.34 -15.25 -5.64
C ALA A 73 -8.13 -14.18 -4.53
N CYS A 74 -6.89 -13.76 -4.25
CA CYS A 74 -6.59 -12.69 -3.31
C CYS A 74 -6.18 -11.40 -4.04
N ASP A 75 -6.98 -10.35 -3.89
CA ASP A 75 -6.78 -9.00 -4.43
C ASP A 75 -6.03 -8.06 -3.46
N GLY A 76 -5.70 -8.56 -2.27
CA GLY A 76 -5.06 -7.83 -1.20
C GLY A 76 -3.65 -7.27 -1.46
N PHE A 77 -3.11 -6.61 -0.44
CA PHE A 77 -1.77 -6.02 -0.47
C PHE A 77 -0.80 -6.75 0.44
N VAL A 78 0.46 -6.79 0.02
CA VAL A 78 1.58 -7.36 0.77
C VAL A 78 2.49 -6.22 1.22
N ASP A 79 2.65 -6.11 2.54
CA ASP A 79 3.53 -5.16 3.19
C ASP A 79 4.67 -5.88 3.91
N TYR A 80 5.80 -5.19 4.04
CA TYR A 80 6.91 -5.64 4.88
C TYR A 80 6.67 -5.22 6.33
N ILE A 81 6.56 -6.19 7.22
CA ILE A 81 6.28 -6.00 8.64
C ILE A 81 7.59 -6.11 9.41
N GLU A 82 8.10 -4.96 9.84
CA GLU A 82 9.20 -4.90 10.81
C GLU A 82 8.65 -5.26 12.19
N SER A 83 8.99 -6.43 12.73
CA SER A 83 8.61 -6.75 14.10
C SER A 83 9.37 -5.88 15.09
N ARG A 84 8.65 -5.28 16.04
CA ARG A 84 9.23 -4.54 17.17
C ARG A 84 9.56 -5.44 18.37
N LYS A 85 9.29 -6.74 18.27
CA LYS A 85 9.62 -7.77 19.27
C LYS A 85 10.49 -8.85 18.60
N LYS A 86 10.93 -9.86 19.35
CA LYS A 86 11.87 -10.93 18.93
C LYS A 86 11.37 -11.86 17.81
N GLU A 87 10.45 -11.42 16.97
CA GLU A 87 9.99 -12.17 15.80
C GLU A 87 10.76 -11.71 14.58
N ASP A 88 11.04 -12.63 13.67
CA ASP A 88 11.69 -12.28 12.42
C ASP A 88 10.76 -11.42 11.56
N PRO A 89 11.28 -10.38 10.89
CA PRO A 89 10.46 -9.58 9.98
C PRO A 89 10.01 -10.44 8.79
N PHE A 90 8.86 -10.09 8.22
CA PHE A 90 8.25 -10.85 7.15
C PHE A 90 7.45 -9.96 6.21
N TRP A 91 7.15 -10.48 5.02
CA TRP A 91 6.16 -9.93 4.12
C TRP A 91 4.82 -10.59 4.43
N GLY A 92 3.78 -9.80 4.65
CA GLY A 92 2.46 -10.30 5.02
C GLY A 92 1.35 -9.70 4.18
N CYS A 93 0.40 -10.54 3.76
CA CYS A 93 -0.85 -10.08 3.16
C CYS A 93 -1.90 -9.79 4.25
N GLY A 94 -2.51 -8.61 4.21
CA GLY A 94 -3.53 -8.20 5.18
C GLY A 94 -4.87 -8.92 5.01
N GLU A 95 -5.12 -9.48 3.83
CA GLU A 95 -6.41 -10.02 3.42
C GLU A 95 -6.46 -11.55 3.58
N CYS A 96 -5.52 -12.29 2.97
CA CYS A 96 -5.50 -13.75 3.05
C CYS A 96 -4.60 -14.31 4.16
N GLY A 97 -3.84 -13.45 4.86
CA GLY A 97 -2.96 -13.85 5.96
C GLY A 97 -1.71 -14.62 5.54
N SER A 98 -1.41 -14.71 4.24
CA SER A 98 -0.18 -15.34 3.74
C SER A 98 1.07 -14.58 4.15
N ILE A 99 2.14 -15.31 4.45
CA ILE A 99 3.40 -14.83 5.02
C ILE A 99 4.57 -15.37 4.21
N TRP A 100 5.52 -14.50 3.87
CA TRP A 100 6.81 -14.85 3.27
C TRP A 100 7.94 -14.26 4.13
N TYR A 101 8.77 -15.12 4.73
CA TYR A 101 9.93 -14.67 5.50
C TYR A 101 11.08 -14.19 4.60
N GLU A 102 11.23 -14.80 3.43
CA GLU A 102 12.23 -14.44 2.43
C GLU A 102 11.58 -13.69 1.26
N LYS A 103 12.20 -12.58 0.84
CA LYS A 103 11.72 -11.78 -0.30
C LYS A 103 11.74 -12.59 -1.59
N GLU A 104 12.70 -13.50 -1.70
CA GLU A 104 12.89 -14.41 -2.82
C GLU A 104 11.70 -15.36 -2.98
N ASN A 105 11.09 -15.78 -1.87
CA ASN A 105 9.90 -16.63 -1.89
C ASN A 105 8.67 -15.86 -2.40
N LEU A 106 8.45 -14.63 -1.91
CA LEU A 106 7.44 -13.73 -2.46
C LEU A 106 7.64 -13.53 -3.98
N PHE A 107 8.88 -13.34 -4.42
CA PHE A 107 9.21 -13.14 -5.82
C PHE A 107 8.94 -14.37 -6.69
N LYS A 108 9.25 -15.58 -6.20
CA LYS A 108 8.92 -16.83 -6.90
C LYS A 108 7.41 -16.98 -7.08
N GLU A 109 6.61 -16.60 -6.07
CA GLU A 109 5.16 -16.64 -6.18
C GLU A 109 4.63 -15.58 -7.14
N ILE A 110 5.17 -14.36 -7.14
CA ILE A 110 4.86 -13.36 -8.16
C ILE A 110 5.14 -13.91 -9.57
N GLU A 111 6.26 -14.58 -9.78
CA GLU A 111 6.54 -15.22 -11.08
C GLU A 111 5.56 -16.33 -11.42
N SER A 112 5.16 -17.13 -10.44
CA SER A 112 4.25 -18.25 -10.62
C SER A 112 2.83 -17.77 -10.93
N ILE A 113 2.32 -16.77 -10.21
CA ILE A 113 1.00 -16.21 -10.47
C ILE A 113 0.94 -15.46 -11.79
N ILE A 114 2.02 -14.78 -12.21
CA ILE A 114 2.09 -14.16 -13.54
C ILE A 114 2.07 -15.23 -14.64
N LYS A 115 2.71 -16.39 -14.43
CA LYS A 115 2.65 -17.50 -15.40
C LYS A 115 1.24 -18.11 -15.48
N LYS A 116 0.57 -18.28 -14.33
CA LYS A 116 -0.81 -18.82 -14.25
C LYS A 116 -1.83 -17.83 -14.82
N PHE A 117 -1.68 -16.54 -14.51
CA PHE A 117 -2.58 -15.45 -14.88
C PHE A 117 -1.78 -14.25 -15.42
N PRO A 118 -1.49 -14.20 -16.75
CA PRO A 118 -0.61 -13.19 -17.34
C PRO A 118 -1.00 -11.72 -17.09
N TYR A 119 -2.28 -11.46 -16.84
CA TYR A 119 -2.77 -10.11 -16.54
C TYR A 119 -2.25 -9.57 -15.21
N ARG A 120 -1.95 -10.43 -14.23
CA ARG A 120 -1.32 -10.08 -12.94
C ARG A 120 -0.01 -9.31 -13.12
N LYS A 121 0.69 -9.49 -14.25
CA LYS A 121 1.92 -8.76 -14.60
C LYS A 121 1.75 -7.24 -14.54
N LYS A 122 0.54 -6.69 -14.76
CA LYS A 122 0.32 -5.25 -14.71
C LYS A 122 0.59 -4.64 -13.33
N CYS A 123 0.46 -5.43 -12.27
CA CYS A 123 0.73 -4.99 -10.89
C CYS A 123 2.22 -4.98 -10.53
N TYR A 124 3.09 -5.51 -11.40
CA TYR A 124 4.50 -5.67 -11.10
C TYR A 124 5.39 -5.19 -12.26
N ARG A 125 6.56 -4.68 -11.92
CA ARG A 125 7.61 -4.34 -12.87
C ARG A 125 8.91 -5.01 -12.44
N LYS A 126 9.68 -5.50 -13.41
CA LYS A 126 10.99 -6.09 -13.14
C LYS A 126 12.07 -5.03 -13.34
N SER A 127 12.94 -4.84 -12.35
CA SER A 127 14.04 -3.87 -12.40
C SER A 127 15.27 -4.45 -11.70
N LYS A 128 16.41 -4.47 -12.40
CA LYS A 128 17.68 -5.04 -11.89
C LYS A 128 17.54 -6.46 -11.31
N GLY A 129 16.67 -7.27 -11.89
CA GLY A 129 16.41 -8.65 -11.44
C GLY A 129 15.35 -8.79 -10.35
N GLU A 130 14.92 -7.71 -9.72
CA GLU A 130 13.89 -7.73 -8.68
C GLU A 130 12.49 -7.40 -9.22
N TRP A 131 11.47 -7.98 -8.61
CA TRP A 131 10.09 -7.52 -8.78
C TRP A 131 9.83 -6.31 -7.90
N LEU A 132 9.19 -5.30 -8.46
CA LEU A 132 8.75 -4.11 -7.76
C LEU A 132 7.26 -3.90 -8.02
N PRO A 133 6.52 -3.31 -7.08
CA PRO A 133 5.15 -2.93 -7.32
C PRO A 133 5.06 -1.83 -8.38
N THR A 134 3.99 -1.92 -9.15
CA THR A 134 3.53 -0.86 -10.05
C THR A 134 2.70 0.15 -9.26
N ALA A 135 2.72 1.42 -9.67
CA ALA A 135 1.88 2.44 -9.04
C ALA A 135 0.39 2.11 -9.20
N LEU A 136 -0.42 2.40 -8.18
CA LEU A 136 -1.84 2.05 -8.15
C LEU A 136 -2.61 2.62 -9.35
N ASP A 137 -2.29 3.85 -9.76
CA ASP A 137 -2.87 4.54 -10.92
C ASP A 137 -2.53 3.89 -12.29
N LYS A 138 -1.70 2.85 -12.30
CA LYS A 138 -1.34 2.07 -13.49
C LYS A 138 -1.91 0.65 -13.45
N ILE A 139 -2.54 0.25 -12.34
CA ILE A 139 -3.27 -1.01 -12.24
C ILE A 139 -4.61 -0.83 -12.97
N PRO A 140 -5.02 -1.77 -13.85
CA PRO A 140 -6.32 -1.70 -14.51
C PRO A 140 -7.48 -1.70 -13.52
N ASP A 141 -8.54 -0.93 -13.82
CA ASP A 141 -9.74 -0.84 -12.98
C ASP A 141 -10.46 -2.19 -12.81
N ASP A 142 -10.38 -3.07 -13.80
CA ASP A 142 -10.96 -4.42 -13.79
C ASP A 142 -10.10 -5.46 -13.05
N TYR A 143 -8.97 -5.06 -12.46
CA TYR A 143 -8.03 -6.00 -11.85
C TYR A 143 -8.67 -6.82 -10.72
N GLU A 144 -9.36 -6.16 -9.80
CA GLU A 144 -9.91 -6.81 -8.59
C GLU A 144 -10.99 -7.83 -8.97
N GLU A 145 -11.89 -7.47 -9.88
CA GLU A 145 -12.91 -8.38 -10.42
C GLU A 145 -12.28 -9.63 -11.04
N ARG A 146 -11.24 -9.45 -11.85
CA ARG A 146 -10.54 -10.57 -12.50
C ARG A 146 -9.82 -11.48 -11.51
N VAL A 147 -9.31 -10.91 -10.42
CA VAL A 147 -8.66 -11.67 -9.37
C VAL A 147 -9.66 -12.51 -8.62
N LEU A 148 -10.81 -11.94 -8.25
CA LEU A 148 -11.86 -12.65 -7.53
C LEU A 148 -12.50 -13.79 -8.35
N ASP A 149 -12.42 -13.73 -9.69
CA ASP A 149 -12.84 -14.80 -10.60
C ASP A 149 -11.81 -15.93 -10.77
N GLU A 150 -10.60 -15.81 -10.20
CA GLU A 150 -9.63 -16.90 -10.21
C GLU A 150 -10.10 -18.06 -9.31
N PRO A 151 -9.73 -19.32 -9.63
CA PRO A 151 -9.90 -20.41 -8.67
C PRO A 151 -9.17 -20.10 -7.37
N ASP A 152 -9.71 -20.59 -6.26
CA ASP A 152 -9.07 -20.50 -4.95
C ASP A 152 -7.65 -21.08 -4.99
N ASP A 153 -6.84 -20.63 -4.04
CA ASP A 153 -5.51 -21.17 -3.85
C ASP A 153 -5.59 -22.57 -3.25
N ASP A 154 -4.85 -23.52 -3.84
CA ASP A 154 -4.89 -24.93 -3.44
C ASP A 154 -4.02 -25.23 -2.19
N SER A 155 -3.38 -24.21 -1.59
CA SER A 155 -2.51 -24.34 -0.42
C SER A 155 -3.26 -24.01 0.87
N ASP A 156 -3.23 -24.94 1.82
CA ASP A 156 -3.75 -24.74 3.17
C ASP A 156 -2.75 -24.04 4.11
N GLU A 157 -1.52 -23.78 3.65
CA GLU A 157 -0.47 -23.16 4.45
C GLU A 157 -0.41 -21.64 4.29
N TYR A 158 -0.33 -20.93 5.42
CA TYR A 158 -0.13 -19.48 5.45
C TYR A 158 1.33 -19.08 5.29
N VAL A 159 2.29 -19.93 5.69
CA VAL A 159 3.71 -19.68 5.48
C VAL A 159 4.09 -20.22 4.11
N ARG A 160 4.68 -19.37 3.27
CA ARG A 160 4.82 -19.65 1.84
C ARG A 160 6.27 -19.64 1.33
N GLY A 161 6.49 -20.48 0.32
CA GLY A 161 7.70 -20.60 -0.49
C GLY A 161 8.78 -21.53 0.02
#